data_AF-A0A3P6RUJ4-F1
#
_entry.id   AF-A0A3P6RUJ4-F1
#
_cell.length_a   1.000
_cell.length_b   1.000
_cell.length_c   1.000
_cell.angle_alpha   90.00
_cell.angle_beta   90.00
_cell.angle_gamma   90.00
#
_symmetry.space_group_name_H-M   'P 1'
#
loop_
_entity.id
_entity.type
_entity.pdbx_description
1 polymer ?
#
loop_
_entity_poly.entity_id
_entity_poly.type
_entity_poly.pdbx_seq_one_letter_code
_entity_poly.pdbx_strand_id
1 'polypeptide(L)'
;MTELVDKTILEFGAAQLLQNLTSNLSTTLPTTHVADGNDRGNEDVYDREASVRSWLDNRCATEISHLRLAVAAEFVEQMRARIRECTQFYCSGGIGNNKMLAKLICARHKPRQQTIIPFDFVPAIFSETRVGDIRMLGGKLGHAIQGLLPVEVCCLPYSYAL
;
A
#
# COMPACT_ATOMS: atom_id res chain seq x y z
N MET A 1 -2.01 -10.46 -12.40
CA MET A 1 -2.56 -10.06 -11.09
C MET A 1 -3.74 -9.13 -11.24
N THR A 2 -3.63 -7.98 -11.93
CA THR A 2 -4.79 -7.09 -12.17
C THR A 2 -5.97 -7.81 -12.82
N GLU A 3 -5.73 -8.54 -13.92
CA GLU A 3 -6.77 -9.34 -14.58
C GLU A 3 -7.37 -10.43 -13.68
N LEU A 4 -6.56 -11.02 -12.80
CA LEU A 4 -7.04 -12.02 -11.84
C LEU A 4 -8.00 -11.37 -10.84
N VAL A 5 -7.62 -10.22 -10.28
CA VAL A 5 -8.46 -9.44 -9.35
C VAL A 5 -9.77 -9.05 -10.01
N ASP A 6 -9.72 -8.54 -11.25
CA ASP A 6 -10.93 -8.16 -11.98
C ASP A 6 -11.85 -9.36 -12.22
N LYS A 7 -11.30 -10.51 -12.61
CA LYS A 7 -12.06 -11.76 -12.75
C LYS A 7 -12.70 -12.19 -11.44
N THR A 8 -11.96 -12.17 -10.33
CA THR A 8 -12.48 -12.51 -8.99
C THR A 8 -13.64 -11.58 -8.60
N ILE A 9 -13.52 -10.27 -8.85
CA ILE A 9 -14.59 -9.32 -8.55
C ILE A 9 -15.84 -9.59 -9.39
N LEU A 10 -15.68 -9.93 -10.66
CA LEU A 10 -16.80 -10.29 -11.55
C LEU A 10 -17.46 -11.61 -11.16
N GLU A 11 -16.67 -12.58 -10.72
CA GLU A 11 -17.14 -13.93 -10.38
C GLU A 11 -17.90 -13.97 -9.04
N PHE A 12 -17.35 -13.35 -8.00
CA PHE A 12 -17.92 -13.40 -6.64
C PHE A 12 -18.79 -12.19 -6.29
N GLY A 13 -18.63 -11.08 -7.01
CA GLY A 13 -19.32 -9.83 -6.74
C GLY A 13 -18.66 -9.00 -5.63
N ALA A 14 -18.72 -7.67 -5.79
CA ALA A 14 -18.04 -6.72 -4.91
C ALA A 14 -18.52 -6.79 -3.44
N ALA A 15 -19.84 -6.88 -3.23
CA ALA A 15 -20.43 -6.90 -1.90
C ALA A 15 -20.02 -8.15 -1.09
N GLN A 16 -20.02 -9.33 -1.75
CA GLN A 16 -19.63 -10.58 -1.11
C GLN A 16 -18.15 -10.57 -0.74
N LEU A 17 -17.28 -10.10 -1.64
CA LEU A 17 -15.85 -10.01 -1.38
C LEU A 17 -15.55 -9.05 -0.22
N LEU A 18 -16.19 -7.89 -0.20
CA LEU A 18 -16.04 -6.94 0.90
C LEU A 18 -16.48 -7.55 2.23
N GLN A 19 -17.65 -8.19 2.26
CA GLN A 19 -18.16 -8.87 3.46
C GLN A 19 -17.18 -9.94 3.96
N ASN A 20 -16.61 -10.74 3.05
CA ASN A 20 -15.63 -11.77 3.39
C ASN A 20 -14.35 -11.18 3.99
N LEU A 21 -13.83 -10.11 3.39
CA LEU A 21 -12.64 -9.39 3.85
C LEU A 21 -12.86 -8.76 5.23
N THR A 22 -13.99 -8.08 5.45
CA THR A 22 -14.29 -7.42 6.73
C THR A 22 -14.57 -8.43 7.86
N SER A 23 -15.25 -9.54 7.56
CA SER A 23 -15.60 -10.56 8.56
C SER A 23 -14.40 -11.39 9.00
N ASN A 24 -13.43 -11.60 8.11
CA ASN A 24 -12.26 -12.46 8.33
C ASN A 24 -10.96 -11.67 8.35
N LEU A 25 -11.00 -10.38 8.70
CA LEU A 25 -9.88 -9.46 8.54
C LEU A 25 -8.56 -9.97 9.12
N SER A 26 -8.59 -10.52 10.34
CA SER A 26 -7.38 -11.02 11.03
C SER A 26 -6.81 -12.29 10.39
N THR A 27 -7.55 -13.00 9.54
CA THR A 27 -7.07 -14.19 8.84
C THR A 27 -6.76 -13.94 7.37
N THR A 28 -7.52 -13.09 6.68
CA THR A 28 -7.32 -12.75 5.26
C THR A 28 -6.25 -11.69 5.06
N LEU A 29 -6.14 -10.72 5.97
CA LEU A 29 -5.19 -9.59 5.91
C LEU A 29 -4.39 -9.44 7.22
N PRO A 30 -3.75 -10.53 7.73
CA PRO A 30 -3.13 -10.55 9.05
C PRO A 30 -1.95 -9.59 9.19
N THR A 31 -1.24 -9.31 8.09
CA THR A 31 0.01 -8.54 8.09
C THR A 31 -0.05 -7.35 7.12
N THR A 32 -1.26 -6.90 6.82
CA THR A 32 -1.53 -5.83 5.85
C THR A 32 -1.74 -4.50 6.55
N HIS A 33 -1.05 -3.48 6.03
CA HIS A 33 -1.18 -2.08 6.43
C HIS A 33 -1.72 -1.25 5.26
N VAL A 34 -2.42 -0.16 5.57
CA VAL A 34 -2.81 0.87 4.59
C VAL A 34 -1.91 2.08 4.80
N ALA A 35 -1.19 2.49 3.77
CA ALA A 35 -0.36 3.70 3.79
C ALA A 35 -1.25 4.92 3.54
N ASP A 36 -1.71 5.54 4.62
CA ASP A 36 -2.60 6.70 4.62
C ASP A 36 -1.91 8.00 5.08
N GLY A 37 -0.63 7.94 5.43
CA GLY A 37 0.14 9.06 5.98
C GLY A 37 0.16 9.09 7.51
N ASN A 38 -0.81 8.46 8.17
CA ASN A 38 -0.84 8.30 9.63
C ASN A 38 -0.30 6.93 10.08
N ASP A 39 -0.07 6.03 9.12
CA ASP A 39 0.38 4.65 9.29
C ASP A 39 1.76 4.48 9.94
N ARG A 40 2.57 5.54 9.96
CA ARG A 40 3.86 5.60 10.67
C ARG A 40 3.83 6.48 11.93
N GLY A 41 2.66 6.81 12.45
CA GLY A 41 2.52 7.45 13.76
C GLY A 41 3.17 6.63 14.88
N ASN A 42 3.21 7.18 16.10
CA ASN A 42 3.72 6.47 17.27
C ASN A 42 3.09 5.08 17.37
N GLU A 43 3.90 4.03 17.63
CA GLU A 43 3.43 2.64 17.70
C GLU A 43 2.31 2.44 18.75
N ASP A 44 2.30 3.26 19.81
CA ASP A 44 1.26 3.25 20.84
C ASP A 44 -0.11 3.77 20.36
N VAL A 45 -0.16 4.42 19.20
CA VAL A 45 -1.35 5.09 18.65
C VAL A 45 -1.88 4.37 17.40
N TYR A 46 -1.00 3.71 16.64
CA TYR A 46 -1.38 3.09 15.38
C TYR A 46 -1.94 1.67 15.57
N ASP A 47 -3.26 1.55 15.46
CA ASP A 47 -3.93 0.26 15.33
C ASP A 47 -4.12 -0.11 13.85
N ARG A 48 -3.27 -1.04 13.38
CA ARG A 48 -3.32 -1.60 12.03
C ARG A 48 -4.69 -2.19 11.70
N GLU A 49 -5.28 -2.99 12.59
CA GLU A 49 -6.52 -3.68 12.29
C GLU A 49 -7.67 -2.68 12.15
N ALA A 50 -7.76 -1.72 13.09
CA ALA A 50 -8.74 -0.65 13.03
C ALA A 50 -8.57 0.21 11.76
N SER A 51 -7.33 0.53 11.37
CA SER A 51 -7.02 1.27 10.15
C SER A 51 -7.51 0.53 8.89
N VAL A 52 -7.19 -0.77 8.76
CA VAL A 52 -7.61 -1.56 7.59
C VAL A 52 -9.12 -1.76 7.59
N ARG A 53 -9.75 -2.01 8.74
CA ARG A 53 -11.21 -2.15 8.87
C ARG A 53 -11.93 -0.87 8.44
N SER A 54 -11.48 0.28 8.97
CA SER A 54 -12.00 1.59 8.58
C SER A 54 -11.85 1.84 7.07
N TRP A 55 -10.71 1.47 6.48
CA TRP A 55 -10.49 1.60 5.04
C TRP A 55 -11.42 0.70 4.21
N LEU A 56 -11.66 -0.54 4.64
CA LEU A 56 -12.61 -1.45 3.99
C LEU A 56 -14.03 -0.89 4.04
N ASP A 57 -14.49 -0.50 5.23
CA ASP A 57 -15.88 -0.08 5.46
C ASP A 57 -16.22 1.25 4.79
N ASN A 58 -15.27 2.20 4.75
CA ASN A 58 -15.52 3.54 4.20
C ASN A 58 -15.16 3.68 2.71
N ARG A 59 -14.02 3.12 2.29
CA ARG A 59 -13.47 3.35 0.95
C ARG A 59 -13.72 2.17 0.01
N CYS A 60 -13.49 0.93 0.46
CA CYS A 60 -13.73 -0.23 -0.40
C CYS A 60 -15.22 -0.48 -0.65
N ALA A 61 -16.09 -0.06 0.28
CA ALA A 61 -17.54 -0.09 0.10
C ALA A 61 -18.07 0.86 -0.98
N THR A 62 -17.36 1.96 -1.22
CA THR A 62 -17.81 3.04 -2.11
C THR A 62 -17.07 3.03 -3.45
N GLU A 63 -15.82 2.57 -3.48
CA GLU A 63 -14.93 2.69 -4.63
C GLU A 63 -14.32 1.33 -5.04
N ILE A 64 -14.62 0.90 -6.27
CA ILE A 64 -14.11 -0.37 -6.82
C ILE A 64 -12.57 -0.39 -6.93
N SER A 65 -11.93 0.77 -7.10
CA SER A 65 -10.47 0.92 -7.15
C SER A 65 -9.82 0.50 -5.83
N HIS A 66 -10.44 0.85 -4.71
CA HIS A 66 -10.01 0.46 -3.37
C HIS A 66 -10.25 -1.03 -3.13
N LEU A 67 -11.43 -1.54 -3.50
CA LEU A 67 -11.73 -2.97 -3.38
C LEU A 67 -10.73 -3.84 -4.16
N ARG A 68 -10.35 -3.42 -5.38
CA ARG A 68 -9.31 -4.09 -6.17
C ARG A 68 -7.99 -4.21 -5.42
N LEU A 69 -7.58 -3.16 -4.70
CA LEU A 69 -6.36 -3.19 -3.90
C LEU A 69 -6.51 -4.15 -2.70
N ALA A 70 -7.67 -4.21 -2.06
CA ALA A 70 -7.94 -5.12 -0.95
C ALA A 70 -7.91 -6.59 -1.38
N VAL A 71 -8.56 -6.93 -2.50
CA VAL A 71 -8.52 -8.27 -3.10
C VAL A 71 -7.10 -8.62 -3.53
N ALA A 72 -6.36 -7.69 -4.15
CA ALA A 72 -4.95 -7.90 -4.47
C ALA A 72 -4.10 -8.18 -3.22
N ALA A 73 -4.38 -7.49 -2.11
CA ALA A 73 -3.66 -7.68 -0.85
C ALA A 73 -3.90 -9.08 -0.27
N GLU A 74 -5.13 -9.60 -0.32
CA GLU A 74 -5.43 -10.98 0.08
C GLU A 74 -4.61 -11.99 -0.73
N PHE A 75 -4.57 -11.84 -2.06
CA PHE A 75 -3.73 -12.70 -2.90
C PHE A 75 -2.24 -12.62 -2.55
N VAL A 76 -1.74 -11.42 -2.20
CA VAL A 76 -0.34 -11.25 -1.78
C VAL A 76 -0.09 -11.90 -0.42
N GLU A 77 -1.02 -11.86 0.53
CA GLU A 77 -0.91 -12.60 1.79
C GLU A 77 -0.78 -14.10 1.53
N GLN A 78 -1.67 -14.66 0.70
CA GLN A 78 -1.63 -16.07 0.31
C GLN A 78 -0.31 -16.44 -0.37
N MET A 79 0.17 -15.62 -1.33
CA MET A 79 1.45 -15.85 -1.99
C MET A 79 2.63 -15.82 -1.01
N ARG A 80 2.65 -14.87 -0.06
CA ARG A 80 3.70 -14.76 0.95
C ARG A 80 3.69 -15.95 1.92
N ALA A 81 2.51 -16.42 2.32
CA ALA A 81 2.35 -17.63 3.11
C ALA A 81 2.90 -18.86 2.35
N ARG A 82 2.55 -19.03 1.07
CA ARG A 82 3.08 -20.10 0.22
C ARG A 82 4.60 -20.05 0.04
N ILE A 83 5.18 -18.86 -0.14
CA ILE A 83 6.64 -18.70 -0.18
C ILE A 83 7.26 -19.18 1.13
N ARG A 84 6.68 -18.81 2.28
CA ARG A 84 7.17 -19.23 3.60
C ARG A 84 7.05 -20.73 3.82
N GLU A 85 5.96 -21.35 3.38
CA GLU A 85 5.75 -22.80 3.43
C GLU A 85 6.80 -23.55 2.59
N CYS A 86 6.95 -23.16 1.32
CA CYS A 86 7.80 -23.87 0.36
C CYS A 86 9.30 -23.62 0.53
N THR A 87 9.69 -22.43 1.01
CA THR A 87 11.10 -21.99 1.00
C THR A 87 11.68 -21.69 2.38
N GLN A 88 10.83 -21.61 3.40
CA GLN A 88 11.19 -21.15 4.75
C GLN A 88 11.67 -19.69 4.84
N PHE A 89 11.66 -18.94 3.73
CA PHE A 89 11.98 -17.51 3.73
C PHE A 89 10.76 -16.64 4.01
N TYR A 90 11.00 -15.52 4.70
CA TYR A 90 10.02 -14.47 4.87
C TYR A 90 10.22 -13.37 3.83
N CYS A 91 9.12 -12.80 3.37
CA CYS A 91 9.13 -11.65 2.46
C CYS A 91 8.12 -10.58 2.92
N SER A 92 8.35 -9.36 2.45
CA SER A 92 7.42 -8.23 2.58
C SER A 92 6.84 -7.87 1.23
N GLY A 93 5.60 -7.39 1.23
CA GLY A 93 4.84 -7.10 0.02
C GLY A 93 4.49 -5.62 -0.11
N GLY A 94 4.38 -5.13 -1.34
CA GLY A 94 3.82 -3.82 -1.61
C GLY A 94 2.76 -3.90 -2.70
N ILE A 95 1.60 -3.32 -2.45
CA ILE A 95 0.45 -3.27 -3.34
C ILE A 95 0.13 -1.81 -3.66
N GLY A 96 0.04 -1.48 -4.94
CA GLY A 96 -0.33 -0.14 -5.41
C GLY A 96 -0.66 -0.16 -6.89
N ASN A 97 -1.17 0.96 -7.41
CA ASN A 97 -1.68 1.06 -8.79
C ASN A 97 -0.59 0.91 -9.87
N ASN A 98 0.69 1.01 -9.51
CA ASN A 98 1.79 0.79 -10.44
C ASN A 98 3.03 0.23 -9.73
N LYS A 99 3.99 -0.25 -10.53
CA LYS A 99 5.22 -0.91 -10.05
C LYS A 99 6.13 0.01 -9.24
N MET A 100 6.08 1.32 -9.47
CA MET A 100 6.90 2.28 -8.74
C MET A 100 6.34 2.46 -7.32
N LEU A 101 5.03 2.72 -7.18
CA LEU A 101 4.36 2.84 -5.87
C LEU A 101 4.46 1.54 -5.07
N ALA A 102 4.16 0.39 -5.70
CA ALA A 102 4.29 -0.91 -5.05
C ALA A 102 5.73 -1.18 -4.55
N LYS A 103 6.74 -0.73 -5.29
CA LYS A 103 8.14 -0.87 -4.85
C LYS A 103 8.47 0.07 -3.69
N LEU A 104 7.95 1.29 -3.72
CA LEU A 104 8.13 2.29 -2.68
C LEU A 104 7.57 1.79 -1.34
N ILE A 105 6.28 1.42 -1.30
CA ILE A 105 5.64 1.05 -0.02
C ILE A 105 5.98 -0.36 0.47
N CYS A 106 6.58 -1.23 -0.36
CA CYS A 106 7.04 -2.57 0.04
C CYS A 106 8.08 -2.52 1.19
N ALA A 107 8.80 -1.41 1.33
CA ALA A 107 9.75 -1.20 2.42
C ALA A 107 9.11 -0.54 3.67
N ARG A 108 7.88 -0.03 3.59
CA ARG A 108 7.32 0.91 4.56
C ARG A 108 7.11 0.30 5.95
N HIS A 109 6.61 -0.93 6.02
CA HIS A 109 6.35 -1.67 7.28
C HIS A 109 7.17 -2.95 7.40
N LYS A 110 8.40 -2.96 6.88
CA LYS A 110 9.29 -4.12 7.08
C LYS A 110 9.60 -4.29 8.58
N PRO A 111 9.81 -5.53 9.06
CA PRO A 111 9.90 -6.78 8.30
C PRO A 111 8.59 -7.60 8.29
N ARG A 112 8.45 -8.53 7.33
CA ARG A 112 7.37 -9.55 7.26
C ARG A 112 5.93 -9.01 7.23
N GLN A 113 5.75 -7.74 6.90
CA GLN A 113 4.44 -7.16 6.61
C GLN A 113 4.27 -6.88 5.12
N GLN A 114 3.04 -6.53 4.72
CA GLN A 114 2.75 -5.92 3.44
C GLN A 114 2.02 -4.59 3.60
N THR A 115 2.10 -3.75 2.58
CA THR A 115 1.51 -2.41 2.63
C THR A 115 0.78 -2.11 1.33
N ILE A 116 -0.42 -1.52 1.46
CA ILE A 116 -1.23 -1.03 0.36
C ILE A 116 -1.08 0.49 0.30
N ILE A 117 -0.97 1.06 -0.90
CA ILE A 117 -1.11 2.50 -1.11
C ILE A 117 -2.26 2.80 -2.08
N PRO A 118 -3.43 3.23 -1.56
CA PRO A 118 -4.47 3.83 -2.39
C PRO A 118 -3.98 5.12 -3.03
N PHE A 119 -4.48 5.43 -4.23
CA PHE A 119 -3.99 6.58 -5.02
C PHE A 119 -4.15 7.92 -4.29
N ASP A 120 -5.23 8.09 -3.54
CA ASP A 120 -5.52 9.35 -2.85
C ASP A 120 -4.56 9.70 -1.72
N PHE A 121 -3.85 8.69 -1.21
CA PHE A 121 -2.83 8.88 -0.18
C PHE A 121 -1.43 9.10 -0.78
N VAL A 122 -1.25 8.97 -2.09
CA VAL A 122 0.04 9.23 -2.75
C VAL A 122 0.62 10.61 -2.41
N PRO A 123 -0.16 11.72 -2.42
CA PRO A 123 0.38 13.02 -2.02
C PRO A 123 0.93 13.03 -0.59
N ALA A 124 0.20 12.45 0.37
CA ALA A 124 0.63 12.37 1.78
C ALA A 124 1.92 11.53 1.94
N ILE A 125 2.00 10.40 1.24
CA ILE A 125 3.22 9.58 1.26
C ILE A 125 4.38 10.32 0.57
N PHE A 126 4.12 11.06 -0.51
CA PHE A 126 5.15 11.77 -1.28
C PHE A 126 5.66 13.02 -0.57
N SER A 127 4.88 13.65 0.32
CA SER A 127 5.37 14.75 1.16
C SER A 127 6.43 14.33 2.17
N GLU A 128 6.51 13.03 2.49
CA GLU A 128 7.53 12.46 3.38
C GLU A 128 8.60 11.68 2.62
N THR A 129 8.39 11.38 1.34
CA THR A 129 9.30 10.54 0.55
C THR A 129 10.40 11.40 -0.06
N ARG A 130 11.66 11.06 0.21
CA ARG A 130 12.80 11.73 -0.43
C ARG A 130 12.87 11.32 -1.91
N VAL A 131 13.29 12.25 -2.77
CA VAL A 131 13.41 11.99 -4.22
C VAL A 131 14.26 10.74 -4.52
N GLY A 132 15.36 10.55 -3.78
CA GLY A 132 16.25 9.40 -3.94
C GLY A 132 15.62 8.04 -3.59
N ASP A 133 14.55 8.01 -2.80
CA ASP A 133 13.86 6.78 -2.39
C ASP A 133 12.91 6.26 -3.48
N ILE A 134 12.55 7.10 -4.46
CA ILE A 134 11.78 6.67 -5.63
C ILE A 134 12.67 5.79 -6.51
N ARG A 135 12.11 4.65 -6.93
CA ARG A 135 12.74 3.72 -7.86
C ARG A 135 13.23 4.47 -9.11
N MET A 136 14.48 4.25 -9.49
CA MET A 136 15.21 4.91 -10.60
C MET A 136 15.71 6.34 -10.33
N LEU A 137 15.40 6.92 -9.16
CA LEU A 137 15.87 8.26 -8.79
C LEU A 137 16.99 8.25 -7.73
N GLY A 138 17.37 7.12 -7.15
CA GLY A 138 18.49 7.04 -6.19
C GLY A 138 19.90 7.26 -6.76
N GLY A 139 20.04 7.54 -8.07
CA GLY A 139 21.32 7.71 -8.76
C GLY A 139 21.55 9.14 -9.26
N LYS A 140 22.42 9.30 -10.26
CA LYS A 140 22.80 10.61 -10.83
C LYS A 140 21.61 11.49 -11.22
N LEU A 141 20.55 10.88 -11.77
CA LEU A 141 19.34 11.60 -12.18
C LEU A 141 18.63 12.28 -11.00
N GLY A 142 18.39 11.56 -9.88
CA GLY A 142 17.73 12.19 -8.73
C GLY A 142 18.61 13.23 -8.06
N HIS A 143 19.93 13.04 -8.01
CA HIS A 143 20.86 14.06 -7.53
C HIS A 143 20.81 15.33 -8.40
N ALA A 144 20.73 15.17 -9.73
CA ALA A 144 20.56 16.30 -10.64
C ALA A 144 19.22 17.02 -10.42
N ILE A 145 18.13 16.28 -10.21
CA ILE A 145 16.81 16.86 -9.91
C ILE A 145 16.86 17.66 -8.60
N GLN A 146 17.45 17.11 -7.54
CA GLN A 146 17.60 17.79 -6.24
C GLN A 146 18.54 19.00 -6.31
N GLY A 147 19.49 19.03 -7.26
CA GLY A 147 20.34 20.19 -7.50
C GLY A 147 19.65 21.30 -8.30
N LEU A 148 18.69 20.95 -9.16
CA LEU A 148 17.97 21.90 -10.04
C LEU A 148 16.71 22.47 -9.37
N LEU A 149 16.03 21.67 -8.56
CA LEU A 149 14.83 22.05 -7.83
C LEU A 149 15.18 22.02 -6.33
N PRO A 150 14.90 23.09 -5.55
CA PRO A 150 15.14 23.11 -4.11
C PRO A 150 14.10 22.26 -3.36
N VAL A 151 13.98 20.98 -3.74
CA VAL A 151 13.00 20.02 -3.22
C VAL A 151 13.72 18.78 -2.73
N GLU A 152 13.58 18.50 -1.43
CA GLU A 152 14.13 17.27 -0.84
C GLU A 152 13.16 16.09 -0.98
N VAL A 153 11.85 16.39 -0.95
CA VAL A 153 10.74 15.45 -0.98
C VAL A 153 9.95 15.52 -2.28
N CYS A 154 9.23 14.45 -2.60
CA CYS A 154 8.55 14.28 -3.88
C CYS A 154 7.30 15.14 -4.06
N CYS A 155 6.70 15.61 -2.97
CA CYS A 155 5.60 16.57 -2.99
C CYS A 155 5.89 17.66 -1.96
N LEU A 156 5.86 18.93 -2.37
CA LEU A 156 5.93 20.03 -1.40
C LEU A 156 4.58 20.15 -0.70
N PRO A 157 4.56 20.39 0.62
CA PRO A 157 3.32 20.73 1.30
C PRO A 157 2.74 22.01 0.67
N TYR A 158 1.41 22.05 0.54
CA TYR A 158 0.65 23.14 -0.09
C TYR A 158 1.00 24.55 0.43
N SER A 159 1.63 24.64 1.60
CA SER A 159 2.09 25.89 2.24
C SER A 159 3.19 26.65 1.48
N TYR A 160 3.82 26.05 0.47
CA TYR A 160 4.85 26.71 -0.37
C TYR A 160 4.37 27.07 -1.79
N ALA A 161 3.07 26.96 -2.07
CA ALA A 161 2.49 27.23 -3.39
C ALA A 161 1.89 28.65 -3.56
N LEU A 162 2.37 29.63 -2.78
CA LEU A 162 1.96 31.05 -2.88
C LEU A 162 3.12 31.94 -3.31
#